data_AF-A0A848XUZ5-F1
#
_entry.id   AF-A0A848XUZ5-F1
#
_cell.length_a   1.000
_cell.length_b   1.000
_cell.length_c   1.000
_cell.angle_alpha   90.00
_cell.angle_beta   90.00
_cell.angle_gamma   90.00
#
_symmetry.space_group_name_H-M   'P 1'
#
loop_
_entity.id
_entity.type
_entity.pdbx_description
1 polymer ?
#
loop_
_entity_poly.entity_id
_entity_poly.type
_entity_poly.pdbx_seq_one_letter_code
_entity_poly.pdbx_strand_id
1 'polypeptide(L)'
;ELDLAVAPIPHAAGQPRATTVLYASGWAVPPNVRNRRRAIHLAAFLASPTAQRIRAGSGLAISSRIDVAQEMARADASGIEARFLHLVEGARMTWGARVRDFRRVEALAVEIMDRYLLAGDSLSVAATQVARQVDAQLQGAPPGR
;
A
#
# COMPACT_ATOMS: atom_id res chain seq x y z
N GLU A 1 -23.02 -23.98 -5.71
CA GLU A 1 -22.81 -22.56 -6.03
C GLU A 1 -22.11 -21.92 -4.84
N LEU A 2 -21.15 -21.01 -5.06
CA LEU A 2 -20.44 -20.34 -3.95
C LEU A 2 -21.20 -19.05 -3.59
N ASP A 3 -21.58 -18.92 -2.33
CA ASP A 3 -22.15 -17.69 -1.77
C ASP A 3 -21.02 -16.83 -1.20
N LEU A 4 -20.73 -15.71 -1.86
CA LEU A 4 -19.59 -14.84 -1.54
C LEU A 4 -20.08 -13.44 -1.22
N ALA A 5 -19.55 -12.86 -0.14
CA ALA A 5 -19.82 -11.48 0.26
C ALA A 5 -18.52 -10.77 0.66
N VAL A 6 -18.51 -9.44 0.53
CA VAL A 6 -17.40 -8.58 0.95
C VAL A 6 -17.76 -7.86 2.24
N ALA A 7 -16.88 -7.97 3.24
CA ALA A 7 -16.98 -7.29 4.53
C ALA A 7 -15.81 -6.32 4.73
N PRO A 8 -15.98 -5.23 5.50
CA PRO A 8 -14.89 -4.34 5.86
C PRO A 8 -13.89 -5.03 6.79
N ILE A 9 -12.66 -4.52 6.83
CA ILE A 9 -11.65 -4.96 7.78
C ILE A 9 -12.12 -4.59 9.21
N PRO A 10 -12.21 -5.55 10.15
CA PRO A 10 -12.53 -5.24 11.54
C PRO A 10 -11.52 -4.26 12.14
N HIS A 11 -12.00 -3.36 13.00
CA HIS A 11 -11.16 -2.37 13.67
C HIS A 11 -11.64 -2.14 15.10
N ALA A 12 -10.75 -1.59 15.93
CA ALA A 12 -11.02 -1.43 17.37
C ALA A 12 -12.19 -0.48 17.62
N ALA A 13 -12.94 -0.74 18.70
CA ALA A 13 -14.02 0.12 19.16
C ALA A 13 -13.52 1.56 19.35
N GLY A 14 -14.28 2.55 18.86
CA GLY A 14 -13.92 3.96 18.90
C GLY A 14 -13.02 4.44 17.76
N GLN A 15 -12.49 3.54 16.92
CA GLN A 15 -11.92 3.94 15.63
C GLN A 15 -13.04 4.06 14.60
N PRO A 16 -13.21 5.19 13.91
CA PRO A 16 -14.31 5.37 12.96
C PRO A 16 -14.12 4.55 11.67
N ARG A 17 -12.88 4.13 11.37
CA ARG A 17 -12.49 3.45 10.14
C ARG A 17 -11.33 2.49 10.39
N ALA A 18 -11.28 1.42 9.60
CA ALA A 18 -10.13 0.53 9.60
C ALA A 18 -8.90 1.26 9.04
N THR A 19 -7.78 1.18 9.74
CA THR A 19 -6.49 1.66 9.22
C THR A 19 -5.84 0.52 8.45
N THR A 20 -5.61 0.73 7.15
CA THR A 20 -4.90 -0.22 6.29
C THR A 20 -3.76 0.44 5.55
N VAL A 21 -2.95 -0.38 4.88
CA VAL A 21 -1.82 0.06 4.07
C VAL A 21 -2.24 0.10 2.60
N LEU A 22 -2.03 1.24 1.95
CA LEU A 22 -2.26 1.42 0.53
C LEU A 22 -1.01 1.02 -0.26
N TYR A 23 -1.14 0.00 -1.12
CA TYR A 23 -0.15 -0.34 -2.12
C TYR A 23 -0.54 0.28 -3.46
N ALA A 24 0.36 1.07 -4.03
CA ALA A 24 0.15 1.76 -5.29
C ALA A 24 1.31 1.50 -6.24
N SER A 25 0.99 1.44 -7.54
CA SER A 25 1.97 1.38 -8.62
C SER A 25 1.82 2.61 -9.52
N GLY A 26 2.94 3.12 -10.02
CA GLY A 26 2.98 4.29 -10.88
C GLY A 26 4.00 4.14 -12.00
N TRP A 27 3.84 4.95 -13.03
CA TRP A 27 4.78 5.00 -14.15
C TRP A 27 5.94 5.93 -13.82
N ALA A 28 7.17 5.43 -13.95
CA ALA A 28 8.38 6.20 -13.70
C ALA A 28 9.26 6.24 -14.96
N VAL A 29 10.01 7.33 -15.12
CA VAL A 29 10.96 7.51 -16.23
C VAL A 29 12.38 7.41 -15.67
N PRO A 30 13.20 6.44 -16.14
CA PRO A 30 14.59 6.35 -15.73
C PRO A 30 15.39 7.61 -16.09
N PRO A 31 16.35 8.04 -15.24
CA PRO A 31 17.11 9.27 -15.49
C PRO A 31 18.02 9.18 -16.72
N ASN A 32 18.43 7.98 -17.11
CA ASN A 32 19.37 7.68 -18.19
C ASN A 32 18.70 7.30 -19.53
N VAL A 33 17.41 7.56 -19.69
CA VAL A 33 16.70 7.22 -20.93
C VAL A 33 17.18 8.07 -22.11
N ARG A 34 17.43 7.44 -23.26
CA ARG A 34 17.95 8.10 -24.46
C ARG A 34 17.03 9.21 -25.01
N ASN A 35 15.72 9.05 -24.87
CA ASN A 35 14.72 10.04 -25.32
C ASN A 35 13.76 10.40 -24.19
N ARG A 36 14.22 11.27 -23.28
CA ARG A 36 13.49 11.68 -22.08
C ARG A 36 12.11 12.25 -22.38
N ARG A 37 11.99 13.08 -23.42
CA ARG A 37 10.71 13.69 -23.79
C ARG A 37 9.65 12.64 -24.16
N ARG A 38 10.00 11.68 -25.03
CA ARG A 38 9.07 10.62 -25.43
C ARG A 38 8.71 9.71 -24.26
N ALA A 39 9.68 9.37 -23.40
CA ALA A 39 9.42 8.55 -22.22
C ALA A 39 8.46 9.23 -21.23
N ILE A 40 8.61 10.54 -21.01
CA ILE A 40 7.67 11.34 -20.20
C ILE A 40 6.28 11.33 -20.83
N HIS A 41 6.17 11.55 -22.14
CA HIS A 41 4.87 11.52 -22.82
C HIS A 41 4.19 10.16 -22.72
N LEU A 42 4.95 9.07 -22.82
CA LEU A 42 4.42 7.72 -22.63
C LEU A 42 3.91 7.51 -21.20
N ALA A 43 4.71 7.86 -20.18
CA ALA A 43 4.29 7.74 -18.78
C ALA A 43 3.02 8.57 -18.49
N ALA A 44 2.94 9.79 -19.04
CA ALA A 44 1.76 10.65 -18.93
C ALA A 44 0.53 10.03 -19.64
N PHE A 45 0.71 9.46 -20.84
CA PHE A 45 -0.37 8.76 -21.54
C PHE A 45 -0.86 7.55 -20.73
N LEU A 46 0.03 6.73 -20.17
CA LEU A 46 -0.35 5.57 -19.36
C LEU A 46 -1.04 5.96 -18.05
N ALA A 47 -0.86 7.20 -17.57
CA ALA A 47 -1.57 7.80 -16.45
C ALA A 47 -2.86 8.55 -16.86
N SER A 48 -3.18 8.63 -18.16
CA SER A 48 -4.35 9.33 -18.67
C SER A 48 -5.66 8.59 -18.35
N PRO A 49 -6.83 9.26 -18.35
CA PRO A 49 -8.13 8.61 -18.16
C PRO A 49 -8.35 7.43 -19.12
N THR A 50 -7.97 7.59 -20.40
CA THR A 50 -8.15 6.55 -21.42
C THR A 50 -7.38 5.28 -21.07
N ALA A 51 -6.07 5.40 -20.77
CA ALA A 51 -5.26 4.23 -20.41
C ALA A 51 -5.71 3.61 -19.08
N GLN A 52 -6.13 4.44 -18.12
CA GLN A 52 -6.60 3.98 -16.82
C GLN A 52 -7.93 3.23 -16.89
N ARG A 53 -8.88 3.65 -17.73
CA ARG A 53 -10.12 2.89 -17.99
C ARG A 53 -9.82 1.52 -18.57
N ILE A 54 -8.93 1.45 -19.57
CA ILE A 54 -8.52 0.18 -20.19
C ILE A 54 -7.92 -0.75 -19.13
N ARG A 55 -7.02 -0.24 -18.27
CA ARG A 55 -6.42 -1.03 -17.20
C ARG A 55 -7.45 -1.47 -16.15
N ALA A 56 -8.32 -0.57 -15.70
CA ALA A 56 -9.33 -0.88 -14.69
C ALA A 56 -10.35 -1.92 -15.19
N GLY A 57 -10.68 -1.89 -16.49
CA GLY A 57 -11.53 -2.91 -17.12
C GLY A 57 -11.00 -4.34 -17.07
N SER A 58 -9.72 -4.55 -16.71
CA SER A 58 -9.18 -5.90 -16.47
C SER A 58 -9.61 -6.50 -15.12
N GLY A 59 -10.13 -5.70 -14.19
CA GLY A 59 -10.48 -6.13 -12.84
C GLY A 59 -9.27 -6.45 -11.94
N LEU A 60 -8.04 -6.28 -12.42
CA LEU A 60 -6.82 -6.64 -11.67
C LEU A 60 -6.41 -5.58 -10.64
N ALA A 61 -6.83 -4.33 -10.82
CA ALA A 61 -6.46 -3.23 -9.94
C ALA A 61 -7.42 -2.05 -10.12
N ILE A 62 -7.63 -1.31 -9.04
CA ILE A 62 -8.37 -0.05 -9.05
C ILE A 62 -7.49 1.06 -9.60
N SER A 63 -8.10 1.95 -10.38
CA SER A 63 -7.37 3.11 -10.90
C SER A 63 -6.93 4.05 -9.77
N SER A 64 -5.71 4.56 -9.87
CA SER A 64 -5.23 5.64 -8.99
C SER A 64 -5.88 7.00 -9.31
N ARG A 65 -6.61 7.10 -10.42
CA ARG A 65 -7.41 8.28 -10.73
C ARG A 65 -8.81 8.13 -10.14
N ILE A 66 -9.19 9.07 -9.28
CA ILE A 66 -10.46 9.00 -8.55
C ILE A 66 -11.69 9.10 -9.48
N ASP A 67 -11.60 9.86 -10.57
CA ASP A 67 -12.67 9.99 -11.56
C ASP A 67 -12.96 8.65 -12.25
N VAL A 68 -11.92 7.97 -12.71
CA VAL A 68 -12.01 6.63 -13.33
C VAL A 68 -12.43 5.59 -12.29
N ALA A 69 -11.87 5.61 -11.09
CA ALA A 69 -12.23 4.63 -10.06
C ALA A 69 -13.71 4.74 -9.64
N GLN A 70 -14.24 5.97 -9.52
CA GLN A 70 -15.67 6.19 -9.28
C GLN A 70 -16.55 5.76 -10.46
N GLU A 71 -16.09 5.98 -11.70
CA GLU A 71 -16.76 5.49 -12.91
C GLU A 71 -16.90 3.96 -12.88
N MET A 72 -15.79 3.25 -12.59
CA MET A 72 -15.79 1.79 -12.49
C MET A 72 -16.65 1.29 -11.34
N ALA A 73 -16.59 1.94 -10.16
CA ALA A 73 -17.41 1.58 -9.01
C ALA A 73 -18.93 1.73 -9.26
N ARG A 74 -19.35 2.66 -10.11
CA ARG A 74 -20.76 2.80 -10.51
C ARG A 74 -21.20 1.71 -11.50
N ALA A 75 -20.26 1.21 -12.30
CA ALA A 75 -20.51 0.15 -13.28
C ALA A 75 -20.39 -1.27 -12.68
N ASP A 76 -19.78 -1.39 -11.51
CA ASP A 76 -19.56 -2.66 -10.83
C ASP A 76 -20.83 -3.16 -10.09
N ALA A 77 -21.50 -4.14 -10.69
CA ALA A 77 -22.68 -4.79 -10.11
C ALA A 77 -22.39 -5.57 -8.82
N SER A 78 -21.13 -5.96 -8.57
CA SER A 78 -20.75 -6.67 -7.34
C SER A 78 -20.60 -5.75 -6.13
N GLY A 79 -20.44 -4.44 -6.36
CA GLY A 79 -20.20 -3.44 -5.33
C GLY A 79 -18.82 -3.52 -4.66
N ILE A 80 -17.93 -4.40 -5.13
CA ILE A 80 -16.58 -4.61 -4.58
C ILE A 80 -15.74 -3.34 -4.73
N GLU A 81 -15.78 -2.71 -5.91
CA GLU A 81 -15.05 -1.48 -6.20
C GLU A 81 -15.43 -0.36 -5.23
N ALA A 82 -16.72 -0.17 -4.98
CA ALA A 82 -17.22 0.83 -4.03
C ALA A 82 -16.76 0.55 -2.59
N ARG A 83 -16.73 -0.71 -2.17
CA ARG A 83 -16.24 -1.11 -0.84
C ARG A 83 -14.74 -0.89 -0.71
N PHE A 84 -13.96 -1.17 -1.74
CA PHE A 84 -12.52 -0.89 -1.73
C PHE A 84 -12.26 0.62 -1.64
N LEU A 85 -12.96 1.44 -2.43
CA LEU A 85 -12.82 2.90 -2.37
C LEU A 85 -13.07 3.45 -0.97
N HIS A 86 -14.05 2.90 -0.26
CA HIS A 86 -14.30 3.27 1.14
C HIS A 86 -13.12 2.93 2.06
N LEU A 87 -12.46 1.77 1.87
CA LEU A 87 -11.27 1.38 2.65
C LEU A 87 -10.07 2.30 2.37
N VAL A 88 -9.92 2.81 1.14
CA VAL A 88 -8.85 3.75 0.78
C VAL A 88 -8.90 5.02 1.61
N GLU A 89 -10.09 5.47 2.04
CA GLU A 89 -10.22 6.70 2.84
C GLU A 89 -9.59 6.60 4.23
N GLY A 90 -9.48 5.38 4.79
CA GLY A 90 -8.78 5.10 6.04
C GLY A 90 -7.34 4.61 5.84
N ALA A 91 -6.91 4.46 4.57
CA ALA A 91 -5.61 3.90 4.26
C ALA A 91 -4.49 4.93 4.36
N ARG A 92 -3.30 4.45 4.71
CA ARG A 92 -2.06 5.24 4.67
C ARG A 92 -1.07 4.65 3.69
N MET A 93 -0.16 5.47 3.19
CA MET A 93 0.98 4.97 2.43
C MET A 93 1.84 4.01 3.27
N THR A 94 2.48 3.06 2.60
CA THR A 94 3.50 2.19 3.20
C THR A 94 4.63 3.03 3.80
N TRP A 95 5.22 2.57 4.89
CA TRP A 95 6.42 3.23 5.44
C TRP A 95 7.60 3.14 4.48
N GLY A 96 7.68 2.09 3.65
CA GLY A 96 8.68 1.98 2.58
C GLY A 96 8.60 3.07 1.51
N ALA A 97 7.47 3.76 1.37
CA ALA A 97 7.36 4.94 0.50
C ALA A 97 7.84 6.24 1.19
N ARG A 98 8.06 6.23 2.51
CA ARG A 98 8.36 7.42 3.33
C ARG A 98 9.75 7.37 3.97
N VAL A 99 10.25 6.17 4.25
CA VAL A 99 11.48 5.93 5.00
C VAL A 99 12.48 5.23 4.07
N ARG A 100 13.66 5.83 3.92
CA ARG A 100 14.76 5.23 3.16
C ARG A 100 15.20 3.93 3.84
N ASP A 101 15.52 2.91 3.04
CA ASP A 101 15.96 1.59 3.52
C ASP A 101 15.00 0.90 4.52
N PHE A 102 13.71 1.25 4.48
CA PHE A 102 12.67 0.69 5.37
C PHE A 102 12.64 -0.85 5.37
N ARG A 103 13.09 -1.52 4.30
CA ARG A 103 13.18 -2.98 4.25
C ARG A 103 13.96 -3.59 5.42
N ARG A 104 14.98 -2.88 5.95
CA ARG A 104 15.72 -3.33 7.13
C ARG A 104 14.88 -3.29 8.41
N VAL A 105 14.06 -2.25 8.54
CA VAL A 105 13.13 -2.08 9.67
C VAL A 105 11.96 -3.06 9.56
N GLU A 106 11.44 -3.27 8.35
CA GLU A 106 10.34 -4.20 8.08
C GLU A 106 10.67 -5.63 8.49
N ALA A 107 11.89 -6.10 8.20
CA ALA A 107 12.35 -7.43 8.61
C ALA A 107 12.32 -7.63 10.13
N LEU A 108 12.67 -6.59 10.90
CA LEU A 108 12.63 -6.62 12.37
C LEU A 108 11.20 -6.64 12.91
N ALA A 109 10.26 -5.95 12.26
CA ALA A 109 8.87 -5.91 12.71
C ALA A 109 8.18 -7.29 12.63
N VAL A 110 8.56 -8.13 11.66
CA VAL A 110 8.06 -9.51 11.54
C VAL A 110 8.52 -10.36 12.73
N GLU A 111 9.72 -10.11 13.24
CA GLU A 111 10.29 -10.85 14.38
C GLU A 111 9.44 -10.76 15.64
N ILE A 112 8.72 -9.64 15.85
CA ILE A 112 7.81 -9.48 17.01
C ILE A 112 6.74 -10.59 16.99
N MET A 113 6.13 -10.81 15.82
CA MET A 113 5.05 -11.78 15.67
C MET A 113 5.60 -13.21 15.73
N ASP A 114 6.75 -13.48 15.11
CA ASP A 114 7.37 -14.81 15.17
C ASP A 114 7.73 -15.20 16.60
N ARG A 115 8.32 -14.27 17.37
CA ARG A 115 8.68 -14.53 18.78
C ARG A 115 7.45 -14.75 19.65
N TYR A 116 6.38 -13.99 19.43
CA TYR A 116 5.14 -14.17 20.18
C TYR A 116 4.42 -15.48 19.79
N LEU A 117 4.22 -15.71 18.50
CA LEU A 117 3.38 -16.82 17.99
C LEU A 117 4.10 -18.17 17.98
N LEU A 118 5.41 -18.19 17.69
CA LEU A 118 6.17 -19.43 17.48
C LEU A 118 7.06 -19.77 18.68
N ALA A 119 7.70 -18.77 19.29
CA ALA A 119 8.61 -18.99 20.42
C ALA A 119 7.94 -18.86 21.80
N GLY A 120 6.71 -18.31 21.86
CA GLY A 120 5.96 -18.14 23.11
C GLY A 120 6.46 -17.00 24.00
N ASP A 121 7.25 -16.07 23.47
CA ASP A 121 7.69 -14.89 24.20
C ASP A 121 6.51 -13.99 24.58
N SER A 122 6.66 -13.20 25.65
CA SER A 122 5.73 -12.11 25.92
C SER A 122 5.77 -11.08 24.77
N LEU A 123 4.58 -10.71 24.25
CA LEU A 123 4.45 -9.71 23.19
C LEU A 123 5.10 -8.37 23.58
N SER A 124 4.96 -7.94 24.84
CA SER A 124 5.55 -6.68 25.32
C SER A 124 7.07 -6.73 25.34
N VAL A 125 7.66 -7.89 25.69
CA VAL A 125 9.10 -8.10 25.71
C VAL A 125 9.65 -8.12 24.28
N ALA A 126 9.04 -8.92 23.38
CA ALA A 126 9.44 -9.00 21.99
C ALA A 126 9.37 -7.62 21.30
N ALA A 127 8.24 -6.90 21.47
CA ALA A 127 8.06 -5.57 20.89
C ALA A 127 9.07 -4.55 21.43
N THR A 128 9.32 -4.53 22.74
CA THR A 128 10.30 -3.59 23.34
C THR A 128 11.71 -3.85 22.84
N GLN A 129 12.11 -5.11 22.70
CA GLN A 129 13.44 -5.47 22.23
C GLN A 129 13.63 -5.14 20.75
N VAL A 130 12.64 -5.46 19.91
CA VAL A 130 12.66 -5.08 18.49
C VAL A 130 12.67 -3.56 18.31
N ALA A 131 11.91 -2.81 19.10
CA ALA A 131 11.92 -1.35 19.04
C ALA A 131 13.34 -0.77 19.25
N ARG A 132 14.08 -1.29 20.24
CA ARG A 132 15.48 -0.89 20.47
C ARG A 132 16.40 -1.21 19.28
N GLN A 133 16.18 -2.33 18.61
CA GLN A 133 16.95 -2.70 17.41
C GLN A 133 16.63 -1.78 16.23
N VAL A 134 15.36 -1.41 16.05
CA VAL A 134 14.93 -0.43 15.05
C VAL A 134 15.59 0.92 15.31
N ASP A 135 15.59 1.40 16.56
CA ASP A 135 16.24 2.67 16.92
C ASP A 135 17.74 2.65 16.60
N ALA A 136 18.43 1.55 16.90
CA ALA A 136 19.85 1.38 16.58
C ALA A 136 20.10 1.39 15.06
N GLN A 137 19.25 0.75 14.26
CA GLN A 137 19.33 0.76 12.79
C GLN A 137 19.14 2.17 12.21
N LEU A 138 18.18 2.93 12.76
CA LEU A 138 17.89 4.29 12.29
C LEU A 138 18.98 5.29 12.69
N GLN A 139 19.60 5.13 13.86
CA GLN A 139 20.71 5.97 14.31
C GLN A 139 22.03 5.66 13.60
N GLY A 140 22.24 4.41 13.16
CA GLY A 140 23.41 3.99 12.40
C GLY A 140 23.35 4.29 10.89
N ALA A 141 22.22 4.80 10.38
CA ALA A 141 22.08 5.17 8.98
C ALA A 141 22.76 6.53 8.71
N PRO A 142 23.67 6.66 7.73
CA PRO A 142 24.29 7.94 7.41
C PRO A 142 23.22 8.98 7.04
N PRO A 143 23.34 10.24 7.49
CA PRO A 143 22.40 11.29 7.14
C PRO A 143 22.35 11.45 5.62
N GLY A 144 21.13 11.54 5.08
CA GLY A 144 20.88 11.45 3.66
C GLY A 144 21.69 12.44 2.83
N ARG A 145 22.46 11.91 1.88
CA ARG A 145 22.80 12.62 0.64
C ARG A 145 21.59 12.64 -0.29
#